data_AF-A0A959NCY4-F1
#
_entry.id   AF-A0A959NCY4-F1
#
_cell.length_a   1.000
_cell.length_b   1.000
_cell.length_c   1.000
_cell.angle_alpha   90.00
_cell.angle_beta   90.00
_cell.angle_gamma   90.00
#
_symmetry.space_group_name_H-M   'P 1'
#
loop_
_entity.id
_entity.type
_entity.pdbx_description
1 polymer ?
#
loop_
_entity_poly.entity_id
_entity_poly.type
_entity_poly.pdbx_seq_one_letter_code
_entity_poly.pdbx_strand_id
1 'polypeptide(L)'
;TIIPGPNEFFNLQWKGENVRQYFAQLRIIYTEVESGSIQKKIEVPVNLNNNAPVFSEPDNSNSLITSKTAIDFAMNELSKNNNAKSDFTIYDAELDILVFDENLSNYYISTHKELDAFSVQVDQIDFSNIEGGYGVFASALKINQPIRIERSYIESFGYKDGTPD
;
A
#
# COMPACT_ATOMS: atom_id res chain seq x y z
N THR A 1 2.08 14.54 -6.29
CA THR A 1 2.70 14.58 -4.95
C THR A 1 4.16 14.19 -5.08
N ILE A 2 5.03 14.75 -4.25
CA ILE A 2 6.46 14.44 -4.20
C ILE A 2 6.84 13.96 -2.80
N ILE A 3 7.81 13.05 -2.69
CA ILE A 3 8.30 12.49 -1.43
C ILE A 3 9.77 12.89 -1.22
N PRO A 4 10.12 13.52 -0.08
CA PRO A 4 9.26 13.94 0.99
C PRO A 4 8.53 15.21 0.59
N GLY A 5 7.32 15.38 1.11
CA GLY A 5 6.55 16.61 0.99
C GLY A 5 6.95 17.55 2.12
N PRO A 6 6.46 18.80 2.10
CA PRO A 6 6.75 19.78 3.15
C PRO A 6 6.14 19.42 4.51
N ASN A 7 5.20 18.46 4.55
CA ASN A 7 4.44 18.09 5.75
C ASN A 7 4.88 16.72 6.29
N GLU A 8 4.64 16.50 7.58
CA GLU A 8 4.87 15.21 8.24
C GLU A 8 3.93 14.11 7.71
N PHE A 9 2.77 14.48 7.21
CA PHE A 9 1.77 13.56 6.65
C PHE A 9 1.55 13.82 5.16
N PHE A 10 1.38 12.72 4.44
CA PHE A 10 1.16 12.67 3.00
C PHE A 10 -0.25 12.19 2.75
N ASN A 11 -1.12 13.10 2.32
CA ASN A 11 -2.46 12.76 1.89
C ASN A 11 -2.46 12.49 0.39
N LEU A 12 -2.59 11.22 0.00
CA LEU A 12 -2.66 10.78 -1.38
C LEU A 12 -4.12 10.54 -1.74
N GLN A 13 -4.69 11.39 -2.58
CA GLN A 13 -6.12 11.35 -2.94
C GLN A 13 -6.32 10.84 -4.36
N TRP A 14 -7.42 10.12 -4.59
CA TRP A 14 -7.89 9.73 -5.90
C TRP A 14 -9.37 10.07 -6.10
N LYS A 15 -9.82 10.04 -7.35
CA LYS A 15 -11.24 10.18 -7.66
C LYS A 15 -11.92 8.82 -7.46
N GLY A 16 -13.03 8.83 -6.73
CA GLY A 16 -13.81 7.63 -6.44
C GLY A 16 -15.25 7.97 -6.09
N GLU A 17 -16.11 6.95 -6.11
CA GLU A 17 -17.47 6.98 -5.61
C GLU A 17 -17.49 6.47 -4.15
N ASN A 18 -18.22 7.15 -3.25
CA ASN A 18 -18.26 6.81 -1.82
C ASN A 18 -18.96 5.46 -1.49
N VAL A 19 -19.35 4.69 -2.50
CA VAL A 19 -20.13 3.44 -2.35
C VAL A 19 -19.24 2.20 -2.50
N ARG A 20 -17.97 2.37 -2.88
CA ARG A 20 -17.04 1.26 -3.14
C ARG A 20 -16.01 1.13 -2.02
N GLN A 21 -15.54 -0.08 -1.81
CA GLN A 21 -14.34 -0.34 -1.01
C GLN A 21 -13.09 -0.12 -1.88
N TYR A 22 -12.07 0.48 -1.28
CA TYR A 22 -10.78 0.78 -1.87
C TYR A 22 -9.70 0.13 -1.03
N PHE A 23 -8.78 -0.58 -1.67
CA PHE A 23 -7.52 -0.97 -1.05
C PHE A 23 -6.40 -0.17 -1.69
N ALA A 24 -5.73 0.69 -0.92
CA ALA A 24 -4.71 1.60 -1.44
C ALA A 24 -3.38 1.40 -0.70
N GLN A 25 -2.32 1.09 -1.44
CA GLN A 25 -1.01 0.77 -0.89
C GLN A 25 0.08 1.58 -1.59
N LEU A 26 0.83 2.37 -0.83
CA LEU A 26 2.03 3.05 -1.32
C LEU A 26 3.19 2.04 -1.38
N ARG A 27 3.92 2.01 -2.49
CA ARG A 27 5.07 1.14 -2.71
C ARG A 27 6.26 1.91 -3.24
N ILE A 28 7.46 1.63 -2.74
CA ILE A 28 8.72 2.17 -3.27
C ILE A 28 9.31 1.16 -4.24
N ILE A 29 9.66 1.63 -5.44
CA ILE A 29 10.21 0.85 -6.54
C ILE A 29 11.74 0.94 -6.51
N TYR A 30 12.40 -0.21 -6.52
CA TYR A 30 13.84 -0.28 -6.40
C TYR A 30 14.43 -1.50 -7.12
N THR A 31 15.74 -1.53 -7.31
CA THR A 31 16.49 -2.72 -7.74
C THR A 31 17.65 -2.98 -6.80
N GLU A 32 18.06 -4.25 -6.70
CA GLU A 32 19.30 -4.67 -6.02
C GLU A 32 20.32 -5.15 -7.05
N VAL A 33 21.61 -4.89 -6.82
CA VAL A 33 22.70 -5.38 -7.67
C VAL A 33 22.68 -6.92 -7.76
N GLU A 34 22.44 -7.59 -6.64
CA GLU A 34 22.41 -9.07 -6.56
C GLU A 34 21.26 -9.69 -7.37
N SER A 35 20.15 -8.96 -7.56
CA SER A 35 18.97 -9.48 -8.26
C SER A 35 19.02 -9.32 -9.77
N GLY A 36 20.17 -8.98 -10.36
CA GLY A 36 20.33 -8.84 -11.81
C GLY A 36 19.41 -7.77 -12.42
N SER A 37 19.22 -6.65 -11.71
CA SER A 37 18.38 -5.51 -12.13
C SER A 37 16.87 -5.78 -12.23
N ILE A 38 16.36 -6.83 -11.59
CA ILE A 38 14.90 -7.03 -11.44
C ILE A 38 14.32 -5.92 -10.55
N GLN A 39 13.30 -5.21 -11.05
CA GLN A 39 12.55 -4.24 -10.26
C GLN A 39 11.74 -4.95 -9.17
N LYS A 40 11.93 -4.50 -7.94
CA LYS A 40 11.24 -4.92 -6.73
C LYS A 40 10.42 -3.76 -6.17
N LYS A 41 9.49 -4.09 -5.29
CA LYS A 41 8.62 -3.15 -4.60
C LYS A 41 8.62 -3.46 -3.12
N ILE A 42 8.77 -2.45 -2.28
CA ILE A 42 8.56 -2.55 -0.83
C ILE A 42 7.31 -1.77 -0.45
N GLU A 43 6.50 -2.33 0.43
CA GLU A 43 5.28 -1.69 0.90
C GLU A 43 5.59 -0.66 1.99
N VAL A 44 4.98 0.52 1.86
CA VAL A 44 5.09 1.59 2.85
C VAL A 44 3.92 1.48 3.83
N PRO A 45 4.16 1.37 5.14
CA PRO A 45 3.09 1.39 6.13
C PRO A 45 2.29 2.70 6.09
N VAL A 46 1.03 2.69 6.53
CA VAL A 46 0.27 3.93 6.76
C VAL A 46 0.76 4.65 8.01
N ASN A 47 1.14 3.90 9.03
CA ASN A 47 1.69 4.42 10.27
C ASN A 47 2.54 3.35 10.98
N LEU A 48 3.19 3.72 12.07
CA LEU A 48 3.85 2.81 12.99
C LEU A 48 3.10 2.85 14.33
N ASN A 49 2.64 1.69 14.81
CA ASN A 49 2.07 1.53 16.14
C ASN A 49 3.09 0.81 17.02
N ASN A 50 3.62 1.48 18.05
CA ASN A 50 4.69 0.93 18.90
C ASN A 50 5.88 0.36 18.11
N ASN A 51 6.32 1.07 17.06
CA ASN A 51 7.35 0.66 16.09
C ASN A 51 7.00 -0.57 15.22
N ALA A 52 5.80 -1.11 15.32
CA ALA A 52 5.30 -2.12 14.39
C ALA A 52 4.63 -1.42 13.20
N PRO A 53 4.93 -1.84 11.95
CA PRO A 53 4.27 -1.28 10.78
C PRO A 53 2.78 -1.62 10.76
N VAL A 54 1.95 -0.61 10.54
CA VAL A 54 0.51 -0.76 10.28
C VAL A 54 0.31 -0.51 8.80
N PHE A 55 -0.23 -1.51 8.10
CA PHE A 55 -0.52 -1.41 6.67
C PHE A 55 -1.96 -0.97 6.44
N SER A 56 -2.25 -0.57 5.20
CA SER A 56 -3.61 -0.22 4.80
C SER A 56 -4.52 -1.45 4.83
N GLU A 57 -5.81 -1.23 5.07
CA GLU A 57 -6.86 -2.22 4.89
C GLU A 57 -7.91 -1.63 3.94
N PRO A 58 -8.70 -2.47 3.24
CA PRO A 58 -9.79 -1.97 2.43
C PRO A 58 -10.79 -1.12 3.24
N ASP A 59 -11.06 0.10 2.78
CA ASP A 59 -12.02 1.02 3.39
C ASP A 59 -12.83 1.80 2.33
N ASN A 60 -13.70 2.72 2.75
CA ASN A 60 -14.47 3.59 1.84
C ASN A 60 -13.82 4.97 1.62
N SER A 61 -12.57 5.15 2.06
CA SER A 61 -11.82 6.39 1.88
C SER A 61 -11.33 6.49 0.44
N ASN A 62 -11.39 7.69 -0.12
CA ASN A 62 -10.75 8.03 -1.40
C ASN A 62 -9.35 8.61 -1.22
N SER A 63 -8.74 8.33 -0.07
CA SER A 63 -7.42 8.83 0.29
C SER A 63 -6.64 7.85 1.15
N LEU A 64 -5.32 7.83 0.95
CA LEU A 64 -4.35 7.15 1.78
C LEU A 64 -3.51 8.21 2.49
N ILE A 65 -3.50 8.17 3.82
CA ILE A 65 -2.67 9.06 4.64
C ILE A 65 -1.51 8.23 5.20
N THR A 66 -0.29 8.58 4.82
CA THR A 66 0.93 7.98 5.38
C THR A 66 1.82 9.05 6.01
N SER A 67 2.57 8.69 7.06
CA SER A 67 3.51 9.60 7.71
C SER A 67 4.90 9.51 7.08
N LYS A 68 5.68 10.58 7.21
CA LYS A 68 7.11 10.58 6.86
C LYS A 68 7.85 9.47 7.60
N THR A 69 7.52 9.23 8.86
CA THR A 69 8.14 8.19 9.68
C THR A 69 7.89 6.78 9.13
N ALA A 70 6.71 6.52 8.56
CA ALA A 70 6.41 5.25 7.90
C ALA A 70 7.19 5.08 6.59
N ILE A 71 7.36 6.15 5.80
CA ILE A 71 8.22 6.16 4.61
C ILE A 71 9.69 5.93 5.00
N ASP A 72 10.18 6.66 6.01
CA ASP A 72 11.54 6.50 6.54
C ASP A 72 11.78 5.07 7.03
N PHE A 73 10.78 4.45 7.67
CA PHE A 73 10.82 3.04 8.07
C PHE A 73 10.99 2.11 6.86
N ALA A 74 10.13 2.24 5.84
CA ALA A 74 10.22 1.44 4.63
C ALA A 74 11.58 1.61 3.91
N MET A 75 12.06 2.85 3.82
CA MET A 75 13.39 3.16 3.29
C MET A 75 14.50 2.47 4.08
N ASN A 76 14.42 2.39 5.40
CA ASN A 76 15.42 1.68 6.22
C ASN A 76 15.31 0.15 6.14
N GLU A 77 14.11 -0.40 5.99
CA GLU A 77 13.92 -1.85 5.88
C GLU A 77 14.53 -2.44 4.60
N LEU A 78 14.64 -1.66 3.52
CA LEU A 78 15.23 -2.10 2.24
C LEU A 78 16.60 -2.77 2.40
N SER A 79 17.49 -2.21 3.22
CA SER A 79 18.86 -2.69 3.39
C SER A 79 19.10 -3.47 4.69
N LYS A 80 18.05 -3.92 5.39
CA LYS A 80 18.18 -4.50 6.74
C LYS A 80 18.89 -5.85 6.78
N ASN A 81 18.90 -6.58 5.67
CA ASN A 81 19.48 -7.93 5.57
C ASN A 81 20.96 -7.95 5.13
N ASN A 82 21.77 -6.99 5.61
CA ASN A 82 23.24 -6.92 5.41
C ASN A 82 23.76 -6.58 4.00
N ASN A 83 22.94 -6.05 3.11
CA ASN A 83 23.42 -5.52 1.83
C ASN A 83 23.85 -4.06 1.99
N ALA A 84 24.94 -3.66 1.34
CA ALA A 84 25.39 -2.27 1.39
C ALA A 84 24.33 -1.38 0.73
N LYS A 85 23.99 -0.24 1.33
CA LYS A 85 22.98 0.68 0.77
C LYS A 85 23.30 1.12 -0.67
N SER A 86 24.58 1.19 -1.01
CA SER A 86 25.07 1.44 -2.38
C SER A 86 24.64 0.39 -3.41
N ASP A 87 24.17 -0.77 -2.99
CA ASP A 87 23.72 -1.86 -3.85
C ASP A 87 22.25 -1.74 -4.24
N PHE A 88 21.55 -0.74 -3.68
CA PHE A 88 20.16 -0.43 -3.99
C PHE A 88 20.09 0.82 -4.85
N THR A 89 19.27 0.74 -5.90
CA THR A 89 18.88 1.90 -6.71
C THR A 89 17.39 2.13 -6.55
N ILE A 90 17.00 3.32 -6.08
CA ILE A 90 15.60 3.71 -5.89
C ILE A 90 15.14 4.52 -7.10
N TYR A 91 14.02 4.14 -7.69
CA TYR A 91 13.51 4.78 -8.91
C TYR A 91 12.39 5.75 -8.62
N ASP A 92 11.33 5.26 -7.99
CA ASP A 92 10.18 6.09 -7.66
C ASP A 92 9.28 5.41 -6.62
N ALA A 93 8.17 6.05 -6.24
CA ALA A 93 7.07 5.38 -5.59
C ALA A 93 5.85 5.27 -6.51
N GLU A 94 4.96 4.34 -6.19
CA GLU A 94 3.64 4.24 -6.80
C GLU A 94 2.57 4.04 -5.73
N LEU A 95 1.43 4.66 -5.93
CA LEU A 95 0.21 4.35 -5.20
C LEU A 95 -0.60 3.34 -6.02
N ASP A 96 -0.65 2.12 -5.53
CA ASP A 96 -1.47 1.05 -6.09
C ASP A 96 -2.85 1.08 -5.41
N ILE A 97 -3.91 1.26 -6.19
CA ILE A 97 -5.30 1.32 -5.71
C ILE A 97 -6.08 0.20 -6.38
N LEU A 98 -6.71 -0.66 -5.58
CA LEU A 98 -7.74 -1.58 -6.03
C LEU A 98 -9.11 -1.00 -5.68
N VAL A 99 -9.93 -0.78 -6.70
CA VAL A 99 -11.32 -0.36 -6.55
C VAL A 99 -12.19 -1.60 -6.69
N PHE A 100 -12.85 -1.98 -5.61
CA PHE A 100 -13.74 -3.14 -5.61
C PHE A 100 -15.06 -2.78 -6.30
N ASP A 101 -15.63 -3.73 -7.05
CA ASP A 101 -17.03 -3.60 -7.45
C ASP A 101 -17.97 -3.81 -6.26
N GLU A 102 -19.26 -3.70 -6.50
CA GLU A 102 -20.28 -3.83 -5.46
C GLU A 102 -20.24 -5.22 -4.79
N ASN A 103 -20.07 -6.29 -5.56
CA ASN A 103 -20.08 -7.65 -5.03
C ASN A 103 -18.85 -7.93 -4.17
N LEU A 104 -17.66 -7.49 -4.59
CA LEU A 104 -16.44 -7.64 -3.82
C LEU A 104 -16.45 -6.75 -2.57
N SER A 105 -17.01 -5.54 -2.68
CA SER A 105 -17.23 -4.65 -1.54
C SER A 105 -18.16 -5.30 -0.50
N ASN A 106 -19.28 -5.87 -0.94
CA ASN A 106 -20.24 -6.55 -0.07
C ASN A 106 -19.63 -7.80 0.58
N TYR A 107 -18.88 -8.60 -0.18
CA TYR A 107 -18.15 -9.75 0.33
C TYR A 107 -17.14 -9.35 1.42
N TYR A 108 -16.36 -8.29 1.16
CA TYR A 108 -15.40 -7.79 2.15
C TYR A 108 -16.10 -7.35 3.43
N ILE A 109 -17.16 -6.54 3.32
CA ILE A 109 -17.96 -6.07 4.46
C ILE A 109 -18.60 -7.23 5.23
N SER A 110 -19.10 -8.27 4.56
CA SER A 110 -19.74 -9.41 5.23
C SER A 110 -18.75 -10.28 5.99
N THR A 111 -17.50 -10.32 5.56
CA THR A 111 -16.44 -11.17 6.15
C THR A 111 -15.54 -10.43 7.14
N HIS A 112 -15.38 -9.10 7.01
CA HIS A 112 -14.46 -8.28 7.79
C HIS A 112 -15.16 -7.31 8.76
N LYS A 113 -16.45 -7.50 9.05
CA LYS A 113 -17.12 -6.76 10.13
C LYS A 113 -16.38 -7.04 11.45
N GLU A 114 -15.74 -6.02 12.01
CA GLU A 114 -15.03 -6.07 13.27
C GLU A 114 -15.89 -6.74 14.35
N LEU A 115 -15.35 -7.83 14.91
CA LEU A 115 -15.81 -8.37 16.18
C LEU A 115 -15.20 -7.50 17.27
N ASP A 116 -16.04 -6.93 18.14
CA ASP A 116 -15.58 -6.52 19.46
C ASP A 116 -14.88 -7.72 20.12
N ALA A 117 -13.82 -7.49 20.89
CA ALA A 117 -12.87 -8.53 21.36
C ALA A 117 -13.49 -9.65 22.22
N PHE A 118 -14.79 -9.55 22.51
CA PHE A 118 -15.60 -10.49 23.28
C PHE A 118 -16.61 -11.30 22.44
N SER A 119 -16.59 -11.16 21.11
CA SER A 119 -17.54 -11.83 20.23
C SER A 119 -16.88 -12.97 19.44
N VAL A 120 -17.44 -14.17 19.55
CA VAL A 120 -17.09 -15.31 18.69
C VAL A 120 -18.12 -15.41 17.57
N GLN A 121 -17.70 -15.29 16.31
CA GLN A 121 -18.56 -15.59 15.16
C GLN A 121 -18.77 -17.11 15.09
N VAL A 122 -19.97 -17.55 15.45
CA VAL A 122 -20.36 -18.96 15.32
C VAL A 122 -20.81 -19.28 13.89
N ASP A 123 -21.23 -18.25 13.14
CA ASP A 123 -21.68 -18.36 11.77
C ASP A 123 -20.82 -17.46 10.86
N GLN A 124 -19.94 -18.06 10.05
CA GLN A 124 -19.30 -17.35 8.94
C GLN A 124 -20.41 -16.99 7.95
N ILE A 125 -20.56 -15.70 7.62
CA ILE A 125 -21.58 -15.28 6.65
C ILE A 125 -21.14 -15.77 5.27
N ASP A 126 -21.79 -16.81 4.76
CA ASP A 126 -21.64 -17.28 3.39
C ASP A 126 -22.26 -16.25 2.42
N PHE A 127 -21.46 -15.26 2.00
CA PHE A 127 -21.87 -14.40 0.90
C PHE A 127 -21.70 -15.13 -0.43
N SER A 128 -22.79 -15.29 -1.18
CA SER A 128 -22.77 -15.74 -2.56
C SER A 128 -23.71 -14.91 -3.41
N ASN A 129 -23.25 -14.55 -4.61
CA ASN A 129 -24.05 -13.89 -5.64
C ASN A 129 -24.25 -14.77 -6.88
N ILE A 130 -23.96 -16.08 -6.77
CA ILE A 130 -24.14 -17.06 -7.84
C ILE A 130 -25.46 -17.78 -7.62
N GLU A 131 -26.40 -17.62 -8.56
CA GLU A 131 -27.67 -18.32 -8.50
C GLU A 131 -27.47 -19.83 -8.63
N GLY A 132 -27.99 -20.61 -7.67
CA GLY A 132 -27.90 -22.07 -7.68
C GLY A 132 -26.52 -22.66 -7.34
N GLY A 133 -25.59 -21.85 -6.80
CA GLY A 133 -24.25 -22.30 -6.42
C GLY A 133 -23.70 -21.59 -5.18
N TYR A 134 -22.43 -21.84 -4.88
CA TYR A 134 -21.67 -21.17 -3.83
C TYR A 134 -20.47 -20.46 -4.45
N GLY A 135 -20.16 -19.27 -3.93
CA GLY A 135 -19.01 -18.48 -4.34
C GLY A 135 -19.36 -17.05 -4.72
N VAL A 136 -18.32 -16.29 -5.06
CA VAL A 136 -18.41 -14.86 -5.38
C VAL A 136 -17.90 -14.63 -6.79
N PHE A 137 -18.77 -14.10 -7.64
CA PHE A 137 -18.37 -13.54 -8.92
C PHE A 137 -18.24 -12.02 -8.78
N ALA A 138 -17.03 -11.51 -8.88
CA ALA A 138 -16.75 -10.10 -8.70
C ALA A 138 -15.50 -9.67 -9.47
N SER A 139 -15.28 -8.37 -9.52
CA SER A 139 -14.18 -7.72 -10.23
C SER A 139 -13.57 -6.60 -9.39
N ALA A 140 -12.31 -6.29 -9.67
CA ALA A 140 -11.62 -5.13 -9.12
C ALA A 140 -10.89 -4.40 -10.23
N LEU A 141 -10.92 -3.06 -10.18
CA LEU A 141 -10.11 -2.22 -11.05
C LEU A 141 -8.81 -1.87 -10.34
N LYS A 142 -7.67 -2.17 -10.96
CA LYS A 142 -6.36 -1.74 -10.48
C LYS A 142 -5.95 -0.42 -11.13
N ILE A 143 -5.61 0.57 -10.32
CA ILE A 143 -5.11 1.88 -10.73
C ILE A 143 -3.72 2.06 -10.13
N ASN A 144 -2.75 2.45 -10.95
CA ASN A 144 -1.39 2.74 -10.51
C ASN A 144 -1.11 4.22 -10.74
N GLN A 145 -0.81 4.95 -9.67
CA GLN A 145 -0.46 6.37 -9.74
C GLN A 145 1.01 6.57 -9.34
N PRO A 146 1.89 7.02 -10.25
CA PRO A 146 3.28 7.28 -9.91
C PRO A 146 3.41 8.48 -8.97
N ILE A 147 4.34 8.39 -8.01
CA ILE A 147 4.60 9.39 -6.98
C ILE A 147 6.11 9.65 -6.92
N ARG A 148 6.53 10.82 -7.43
CA ARG A 148 7.94 11.21 -7.49
C ARG A 148 8.61 11.17 -6.12
N ILE A 149 9.76 10.51 -6.00
CA ILE A 149 10.68 10.65 -4.86
C ILE A 149 11.80 11.65 -5.21
N GLU A 150 12.11 12.58 -4.30
CA GLU A 150 13.22 13.52 -4.45
C GLU A 150 14.57 12.80 -4.36
N ARG A 151 15.45 13.12 -5.30
CA ARG A 151 16.84 12.63 -5.34
C ARG A 151 17.56 12.85 -4.00
N SER A 152 17.48 14.06 -3.45
CA SER A 152 18.10 14.44 -2.17
C SER A 152 17.66 13.55 -1.01
N TYR A 153 16.40 13.10 -1.02
CA TYR A 153 15.88 12.21 0.01
C TYR A 153 16.42 10.80 -0.15
N ILE A 154 16.42 10.25 -1.37
CA ILE A 154 17.05 8.94 -1.66
C ILE A 154 18.50 8.93 -1.20
N GLU A 155 19.27 9.95 -1.59
CA GLU A 155 20.69 10.09 -1.26
C GLU A 155 20.93 10.24 0.25
N SER A 156 20.01 10.88 0.99
CA SER A 156 20.11 11.03 2.45
C SER A 156 20.12 9.70 3.20
N PHE A 157 19.53 8.63 2.62
CA PHE A 157 19.62 7.29 3.19
C PHE A 157 20.89 6.54 2.77
N GLY A 158 21.62 7.01 1.74
CA GLY A 158 22.80 6.35 1.18
C GLY A 158 22.51 5.42 0.00
N TYR A 159 21.33 5.53 -0.62
CA TYR A 159 20.95 4.77 -1.81
C TYR A 159 21.36 5.47 -3.11
N LYS A 160 21.46 4.72 -4.21
CA LYS A 160 21.62 5.30 -5.55
C LYS A 160 20.29 5.82 -6.08
N ASP A 161 20.33 7.00 -6.68
CA ASP A 161 19.19 7.55 -7.39
C ASP A 161 19.08 6.95 -8.80
N GLY A 162 17.89 6.43 -9.11
CA GLY A 162 17.50 5.97 -10.44
C GLY A 162 16.29 6.73 -10.99
N THR A 163 15.89 7.85 -10.36
CA THR A 163 14.75 8.66 -10.81
C THR A 163 14.97 9.14 -12.26
N PRO A 164 13.92 9.12 -13.10
CA PRO A 164 13.99 9.76 -14.42
C PRO A 164 14.21 11.27 -14.28
N ASP A 165 15.02 11.86 -15.16
CA ASP A 165 15.25 13.31 -15.20
C ASP A 165 13.96 14.10 -15.48
#